data_AF-A0A5C8KHR0-F1
#
_entry.id   AF-A0A5C8KHR0-F1
#
_cell.length_a   1.000
_cell.length_b   1.000
_cell.length_c   1.000
_cell.angle_alpha   90.00
_cell.angle_beta   90.00
_cell.angle_gamma   90.00
#
_symmetry.space_group_name_H-M   'P 1'
#
loop_
_entity.id
_entity.type
_entity.pdbx_description
1 polymer ?
#
loop_
_entity_poly.entity_id
_entity_poly.type
_entity_poly.pdbx_seq_one_letter_code
_entity_poly.pdbx_strand_id
1 'polypeptide(L)'
;MTSPTSTDLRLSLMRALLGEVHPQLRTASIEADSPGQVVRVRFVYDGDPLPEVRQSCESAGTECLADFPAPWTIDEQHISCPVPERIQNLTYLVYQRCEGWPDA
;
A
#
# COMPACT_ATOMS: atom_id res chain seq x y z
N MET A 1 -21.80 -7.31 9.46
CA MET A 1 -20.54 -7.44 8.69
C MET A 1 -19.39 -7.49 9.68
N THR A 2 -18.45 -8.39 9.46
CA THR A 2 -17.25 -8.54 10.30
C THR A 2 -16.16 -7.58 9.83
N SER A 3 -15.41 -7.02 10.76
CA SER A 3 -14.20 -6.25 10.45
C SER A 3 -13.15 -7.13 9.77
N PRO A 4 -12.40 -6.60 8.77
CA PRO A 4 -11.23 -7.25 8.20
C PRO A 4 -10.24 -7.64 9.30
N THR A 5 -9.77 -8.87 9.26
CA THR A 5 -8.65 -9.28 10.10
C THR A 5 -7.33 -8.74 9.54
N SER A 6 -6.28 -8.80 10.34
CA SER A 6 -4.93 -8.43 9.86
C SER A 6 -4.43 -9.32 8.73
N THR A 7 -4.95 -10.55 8.62
CA THR A 7 -4.62 -11.49 7.55
C THR A 7 -5.33 -11.08 6.27
N ASP A 8 -6.62 -10.75 6.34
CA ASP A 8 -7.41 -10.30 5.18
C ASP A 8 -6.78 -9.07 4.53
N LEU A 9 -6.38 -8.08 5.34
CA LEU A 9 -5.73 -6.86 4.85
C LEU A 9 -4.41 -7.15 4.12
N ARG A 10 -3.54 -7.95 4.73
CA ARG A 10 -2.24 -8.26 4.12
C ARG A 10 -2.41 -9.06 2.84
N LEU A 11 -3.23 -10.11 2.84
CA LEU A 11 -3.43 -10.96 1.66
C LEU A 11 -4.09 -10.20 0.51
N SER A 12 -5.06 -9.32 0.81
CA SER A 12 -5.70 -8.48 -0.19
C SER A 12 -4.68 -7.55 -0.89
N LEU A 13 -3.90 -6.79 -0.12
CA LEU A 13 -2.89 -5.90 -0.70
C LEU A 13 -1.76 -6.69 -1.39
N MET A 14 -1.33 -7.83 -0.85
CA MET A 14 -0.34 -8.70 -1.51
C MET A 14 -0.81 -9.15 -2.88
N ARG A 15 -2.07 -9.59 -2.99
CA ARG A 15 -2.68 -10.01 -4.26
C ARG A 15 -2.74 -8.85 -5.25
N ALA A 16 -3.21 -7.70 -4.79
CA ALA A 16 -3.37 -6.52 -5.63
C ALA A 16 -2.04 -5.92 -6.14
N LEU A 17 -0.92 -6.20 -5.46
CA LEU A 17 0.41 -5.78 -5.89
C LEU A 17 1.05 -6.72 -6.94
N LEU A 18 0.43 -7.86 -7.27
CA LEU A 18 1.00 -8.81 -8.22
C LEU A 18 1.00 -8.22 -9.64
N GLY A 19 2.20 -7.87 -10.14
CA GLY A 19 2.37 -7.22 -11.44
C GLY A 19 2.45 -5.70 -11.38
N GLU A 20 2.15 -5.11 -10.21
CA GLU A 20 2.09 -3.66 -10.01
C GLU A 20 3.32 -3.10 -9.24
N VAL A 21 4.26 -3.95 -8.84
CA VAL A 21 5.49 -3.52 -8.17
C VAL A 21 6.46 -2.88 -9.16
N HIS A 22 6.78 -1.61 -8.95
CA HIS A 22 7.70 -0.83 -9.78
C HIS A 22 9.00 -0.49 -9.02
N PRO A 23 10.16 -0.30 -9.69
CA PRO A 23 11.38 0.15 -9.04
C PRO A 23 11.23 1.42 -8.21
N GLN A 24 10.36 2.37 -8.57
CA GLN A 24 10.13 3.59 -7.77
C GLN A 24 9.33 3.34 -6.47
N LEU A 25 8.61 2.22 -6.35
CA LEU A 25 7.85 1.89 -5.15
C LEU A 25 8.81 1.40 -4.05
N ARG A 26 8.90 2.14 -2.95
CA ARG A 26 9.71 1.79 -1.78
C ARG A 26 8.95 0.90 -0.81
N THR A 27 7.72 1.26 -0.46
CA THR A 27 6.86 0.42 0.40
C THR A 27 5.40 0.50 0.00
N ALA A 28 4.68 -0.57 0.35
CA ALA A 28 3.23 -0.57 0.40
C ALA A 28 2.78 -1.10 1.77
N SER A 29 1.89 -0.36 2.43
CA SER A 29 1.37 -0.70 3.75
C SER A 29 -0.13 -0.45 3.82
N ILE A 30 -0.81 -1.11 4.76
CA ILE A 30 -2.27 -1.11 4.90
C ILE A 30 -2.69 -1.09 6.36
N GLU A 31 -3.87 -0.53 6.61
CA GLU A 31 -4.61 -0.66 7.87
C GLU A 31 -6.11 -0.53 7.60
N ALA A 32 -6.93 -0.80 8.62
CA ALA A 32 -8.37 -0.60 8.55
C ALA A 32 -8.88 0.15 9.77
N ASP A 33 -9.71 1.15 9.53
CA ASP A 33 -10.57 1.77 10.51
C ASP A 33 -11.93 1.07 10.48
N SER A 34 -12.19 0.21 11.46
CA SER A 34 -13.44 -0.55 11.53
C SER A 34 -14.67 0.31 11.84
N PRO A 35 -14.65 1.20 12.84
CA PRO A 35 -15.72 2.18 13.03
C PRO A 35 -16.04 3.01 11.79
N GLY A 36 -15.00 3.51 11.09
CA GLY A 36 -15.14 4.33 9.89
C GLY A 36 -15.43 3.54 8.61
N GLN A 37 -15.23 2.21 8.63
CA GLN A 37 -15.31 1.34 7.45
C GLN A 37 -14.40 1.83 6.31
N VAL A 38 -13.17 2.21 6.67
CA VAL A 38 -12.14 2.68 5.73
C VAL A 38 -10.97 1.72 5.74
N VAL A 39 -10.61 1.19 4.58
CA VAL A 39 -9.32 0.56 4.33
C VAL A 39 -8.36 1.64 3.88
N ARG A 40 -7.26 1.85 4.59
CA ARG A 40 -6.24 2.82 4.19
C ARG A 40 -5.06 2.08 3.60
N VAL A 41 -4.65 2.47 2.40
CA VAL A 41 -3.47 1.95 1.72
C VAL A 41 -2.50 3.09 1.51
N ARG A 42 -1.22 2.87 1.84
CA ARG A 42 -0.15 3.84 1.62
C ARG A 42 0.92 3.25 0.74
N PHE A 43 1.12 3.89 -0.41
CA PHE A 43 2.21 3.66 -1.34
C PHE A 43 3.25 4.75 -1.15
N VAL A 44 4.49 4.35 -0.91
CA VAL A 44 5.62 5.27 -0.69
C VAL A 44 6.61 5.10 -1.83
N TYR A 45 7.01 6.20 -2.45
CA TYR A 45 7.85 6.23 -3.63
C TYR A 45 9.21 6.87 -3.34
N ASP A 46 10.21 6.49 -4.14
CA ASP A 46 11.52 7.11 -4.14
C ASP A 46 11.50 8.38 -5.00
N GLY A 47 11.20 9.49 -4.35
CA GLY A 47 10.86 10.74 -5.02
C GLY A 47 9.47 10.70 -5.64
N ASP A 48 9.20 11.65 -6.55
CA ASP A 48 7.89 11.76 -7.16
C ASP A 48 7.67 10.63 -8.18
N PRO A 49 6.54 9.89 -8.08
CA PRO A 49 6.28 8.78 -8.99
C PRO A 49 6.01 9.27 -10.40
N LEU A 50 6.47 8.50 -11.38
CA LEU A 50 5.99 8.68 -12.75
C LEU A 50 4.47 8.44 -12.82
N PRO A 51 3.74 9.08 -13.73
CA PRO A 51 2.28 8.93 -13.83
C PRO A 51 1.83 7.47 -13.96
N GLU A 52 2.53 6.65 -14.75
CA GLU A 52 2.24 5.23 -14.91
C GLU A 52 2.42 4.43 -13.62
N VAL A 53 3.40 4.78 -12.79
CA VAL A 53 3.65 4.13 -11.49
C VAL A 53 2.54 4.47 -10.51
N ARG A 54 2.11 5.74 -10.50
CA ARG A 54 0.97 6.17 -9.69
C ARG A 54 -0.29 5.42 -10.11
N GLN A 55 -0.58 5.36 -11.40
CA GLN A 55 -1.76 4.69 -11.95
C GLN A 55 -1.78 3.19 -11.66
N SER A 56 -0.62 2.54 -11.74
CA SER A 56 -0.44 1.14 -11.35
C SER A 56 -0.81 0.91 -9.87
N CYS A 57 -0.34 1.78 -8.96
CA CYS A 57 -0.69 1.70 -7.55
C CYS A 57 -2.17 2.03 -7.24
N GLU A 58 -2.79 2.95 -7.97
CA GLU A 58 -4.26 3.21 -7.88
C GLU A 58 -5.08 1.98 -8.32
N SER A 59 -4.59 1.27 -9.33
CA SER A 59 -5.21 0.01 -9.77
C SER A 59 -5.12 -1.04 -8.66
N ALA A 60 -3.93 -1.18 -8.04
CA ALA A 60 -3.74 -2.05 -6.89
C ALA A 60 -4.63 -1.66 -5.69
N GLY A 61 -4.80 -0.37 -5.40
CA GLY A 61 -5.69 0.06 -4.33
C GLY A 61 -7.16 -0.28 -4.62
N THR A 62 -7.62 -0.06 -5.86
CA THR A 62 -8.96 -0.47 -6.32
C THR A 62 -9.17 -1.98 -6.20
N GLU A 63 -8.20 -2.77 -6.65
CA GLU A 63 -8.24 -4.23 -6.53
C GLU A 63 -8.23 -4.70 -5.07
N CYS A 64 -7.50 -4.03 -4.19
CA CYS A 64 -7.50 -4.32 -2.77
C CYS A 64 -8.87 -4.03 -2.16
N LEU A 65 -9.49 -2.89 -2.47
CA LEU A 65 -10.83 -2.55 -1.99
C LEU A 65 -11.89 -3.56 -2.44
N ALA A 66 -11.76 -4.15 -3.63
CA ALA A 66 -12.71 -5.12 -4.15
C ALA A 66 -12.87 -6.39 -3.27
N ASP A 67 -11.90 -6.69 -2.39
CA ASP A 67 -12.03 -7.79 -1.41
C ASP A 67 -12.89 -7.42 -0.19
N PHE A 68 -13.23 -6.13 -0.03
CA PHE A 68 -13.99 -5.61 1.11
C PHE A 68 -15.35 -5.06 0.63
N PRO A 69 -16.46 -5.80 0.81
CA PRO A 69 -17.76 -5.40 0.29
C PRO A 69 -18.28 -4.12 0.95
N ALA A 70 -19.20 -3.43 0.27
CA ALA A 70 -19.87 -2.25 0.81
C ALA A 70 -20.40 -2.48 2.24
N PRO A 71 -20.24 -1.51 3.16
CA PRO A 71 -19.95 -0.09 2.90
C PRO A 71 -18.47 0.30 3.04
N TRP A 72 -17.53 -0.65 2.98
CA TRP A 72 -16.12 -0.31 3.05
C TRP A 72 -15.70 0.64 1.91
N THR A 73 -14.86 1.62 2.24
CA THR A 73 -14.27 2.58 1.31
C THR A 73 -12.76 2.55 1.43
N ILE A 74 -12.06 3.21 0.50
CA ILE A 74 -10.60 3.28 0.50
C ILE A 74 -10.10 4.71 0.72
N ASP A 75 -9.03 4.85 1.51
CA ASP A 75 -8.19 6.04 1.61
C ASP A 75 -6.81 5.70 1.05
N GLU A 76 -6.54 6.14 -0.18
CA GLU A 76 -5.28 5.92 -0.88
C GLU A 76 -4.30 7.07 -0.64
N GLN A 77 -3.12 6.74 -0.14
CA GLN A 77 -2.08 7.70 0.17
C GLN A 77 -0.84 7.45 -0.69
N HIS A 78 -0.45 8.46 -1.46
CA HIS A 78 0.71 8.41 -2.35
C HIS A 78 1.76 9.39 -1.83
N ILE A 79 2.85 8.87 -1.25
CA ILE A 79 3.85 9.65 -0.54
C ILE A 79 5.20 9.60 -1.26
N SER A 80 5.73 10.76 -1.63
CA SER A 80 7.10 10.92 -2.10
C SER A 80 8.05 10.93 -0.89
N CYS A 81 9.00 10.00 -0.83
CA CYS A 81 9.97 9.89 0.25
C CYS A 81 11.29 9.35 -0.34
N PRO A 82 12.16 10.23 -0.88
CA PRO A 82 13.39 9.82 -1.54
C PRO A 82 14.37 9.15 -0.55
N VAL A 83 15.18 8.20 -1.02
CA VAL A 83 16.30 7.66 -0.22
C VAL A 83 17.27 8.80 0.16
N PRO A 84 17.80 8.87 1.40
CA PRO A 84 17.72 7.89 2.50
C PRO A 84 16.62 8.19 3.53
N GLU A 85 15.61 8.99 3.18
CA GLU A 85 14.59 9.39 4.14
C GLU A 85 13.84 8.18 4.72
N ARG A 86 13.49 8.32 6.01
CA ARG A 86 12.81 7.28 6.77
C ARG A 86 11.33 7.26 6.44
N ILE A 87 10.87 6.09 6.02
CA ILE A 87 9.47 5.85 5.67
C ILE A 87 8.62 5.68 6.93
N GLN A 88 7.44 6.31 6.94
CA GLN A 88 6.40 6.09 7.95
C GLN A 88 5.29 5.21 7.37
N ASN A 89 5.37 3.91 7.66
CA ASN A 89 4.37 2.94 7.21
C ASN A 89 3.10 2.99 8.06
N LEU A 90 2.01 2.46 7.49
CA LEU A 90 0.79 2.12 8.25
C LEU A 90 1.03 0.87 9.12
N THR A 91 0.00 0.47 9.84
CA THR A 91 0.03 -0.65 10.80
C THR A 91 0.61 -1.95 10.21
N TYR A 92 0.26 -2.31 8.97
CA TYR A 92 0.71 -3.54 8.33
C TYR A 92 1.54 -3.26 7.08
N LEU A 93 2.86 -3.47 7.17
CA LEU A 93 3.76 -3.46 6.02
C LEU A 93 3.58 -4.73 5.18
N VAL A 94 3.38 -4.57 3.87
CA VAL A 94 3.10 -5.66 2.93
C VAL A 94 4.22 -5.83 1.91
N TYR A 95 4.79 -4.73 1.44
CA TYR A 95 5.92 -4.73 0.54
C TYR A 95 6.97 -3.71 1.00
N GLN A 96 8.24 -4.08 0.86
CA GLN A 96 9.37 -3.19 1.06
C GLN A 96 10.47 -3.52 0.03
N ARG A 97 10.90 -2.50 -0.71
CA ARG A 97 12.02 -2.55 -1.64
C ARG A 97 13.31 -2.81 -0.85
N CYS A 98 14.15 -3.71 -1.33
CA CYS A 98 15.49 -3.87 -0.79
C CYS A 98 16.35 -2.68 -1.24
N GLU A 99 16.70 -1.79 -0.30
CA GLU A 99 17.42 -0.54 -0.61
C GLU A 99 18.96 -0.72 -0.65
N GLY A 100 19.48 -1.93 -0.46
CA GLY A 100 20.92 -2.22 -0.60
C GLY A 100 21.81 -1.32 0.28
N TRP A 101 21.63 -1.36 1.60
CA TRP A 101 22.55 -0.68 2.51
C TRP A 101 23.90 -1.44 2.50
N PRO A 102 25.05 -0.74 2.47
CA PRO A 102 26.37 -1.39 2.38
C PRO A 102 26.74 -2.28 3.57
N ASP A 103 25.96 -2.24 4.66
CA ASP A 103 26.23 -2.96 5.91
C ASP A 103 25.13 -3.98 6.27
N ALA A 104 24.63 -4.74 5.28
CA ALA A 104 23.77 -5.92 5.50
C ALA A 104 24.57 -7.22 5.50
#